data_AF-A0A3L7PLQ5-F1
#
_entry.id   AF-A0A3L7PLQ5-F1
#
_cell.length_a   1.000
_cell.length_b   1.000
_cell.length_c   1.000
_cell.angle_alpha   90.00
_cell.angle_beta   90.00
_cell.angle_gamma   90.00
#
_symmetry.space_group_name_H-M   'P 1'
#
loop_
_entity.id
_entity.type
_entity.pdbx_description
1 polymer ?
#
loop_
_entity_poly.entity_id
_entity_poly.type
_entity_poly.pdbx_seq_one_letter_code
_entity_poly.pdbx_strand_id
1 'polypeptide(L)'
;MSDLVRRLEIAIRVESPDLVITDFEPALPRAAARCGVPFLSIDHQHFLVTSDLSALPRSLRIEAAMMAPVVNAYYRGQAETVVSSFYFPPLKRGCDDIVQTGVLLRPEVHEARPEWHSHLLVYLR
;
A
#
# COMPACT_ATOMS: atom_id res chain seq x y z
N MET A 1 13.31 13.51 -8.15
CA MET A 1 12.56 13.45 -6.88
C MET A 1 12.21 14.84 -6.35
N SER A 2 13.19 15.71 -6.05
CA SER A 2 12.91 17.05 -5.46
C SER A 2 11.91 17.90 -6.26
N ASP A 3 12.04 17.95 -7.58
CA ASP A 3 11.12 18.73 -8.43
C ASP A 3 9.68 18.17 -8.43
N LEU A 4 9.52 16.84 -8.41
CA LEU A 4 8.21 16.21 -8.30
C LEU A 4 7.52 16.56 -6.98
N VAL A 5 8.25 16.47 -5.86
CA VAL A 5 7.71 16.84 -4.55
C VAL A 5 7.27 18.30 -4.55
N ARG A 6 8.09 19.21 -5.08
CA ARG A 6 7.73 20.65 -5.19
C ARG A 6 6.46 20.87 -6.03
N ARG A 7 6.32 20.16 -7.15
CA ARG A 7 5.11 20.25 -7.99
C ARG A 7 3.88 19.74 -7.24
N LEU A 8 4.00 18.65 -6.49
CA LEU A 8 2.91 18.11 -5.68
C LEU A 8 2.56 19.05 -4.51
N GLU A 9 3.55 19.69 -3.87
CA GLU A 9 3.31 20.71 -2.83
C GLU A 9 2.49 21.88 -3.39
N ILE A 10 2.82 22.36 -4.60
CA ILE A 10 2.04 23.43 -5.26
C ILE A 10 0.62 22.95 -5.51
N ALA A 11 0.44 21.74 -6.04
CA ALA A 11 -0.89 21.17 -6.29
C ALA A 11 -1.71 21.06 -4.99
N ILE A 12 -1.12 20.52 -3.91
CA ILE A 12 -1.78 20.40 -2.60
C ILE A 12 -2.19 21.78 -2.07
N ARG A 13 -1.35 22.81 -2.19
CA ARG A 13 -1.70 24.15 -1.71
C ARG A 13 -2.80 24.80 -2.55
N VAL A 14 -2.84 24.55 -3.86
CA VAL A 14 -3.87 25.09 -4.75
C VAL A 14 -5.21 24.41 -4.49
N GLU A 15 -5.23 23.08 -4.44
CA GLU A 15 -6.45 22.29 -4.21
C GLU A 15 -6.93 22.36 -2.76
N SER A 16 -6.03 22.64 -1.81
CA SER A 16 -6.32 22.68 -0.36
C SER A 16 -7.11 21.47 0.14
N PRO A 17 -6.67 20.22 -0.13
CA PRO A 17 -7.39 19.04 0.31
C PRO A 17 -7.29 18.84 1.82
N ASP A 18 -8.34 18.31 2.44
CA ASP A 18 -8.33 17.92 3.85
C ASP A 18 -7.57 16.61 4.11
N LEU A 19 -7.41 15.78 3.07
CA LEU A 19 -6.74 14.48 3.12
C LEU A 19 -6.06 14.15 1.79
N VAL A 20 -4.87 13.58 1.86
CA VAL A 20 -4.15 13.04 0.70
C VAL A 20 -4.21 11.51 0.72
N ILE A 21 -4.51 10.89 -0.42
CA ILE A 21 -4.50 9.43 -0.59
C ILE A 21 -3.35 9.06 -1.53
N THR A 22 -2.55 8.08 -1.16
CA THR A 22 -1.35 7.68 -1.88
C THR A 22 -1.25 6.16 -1.96
N ASP A 23 -0.68 5.65 -3.06
CA ASP A 23 -0.29 4.25 -3.21
C ASP A 23 1.07 4.00 -2.53
N PHE A 24 1.99 3.17 -3.05
CA PHE A 24 3.34 3.03 -2.49
C PHE A 24 4.37 3.83 -3.30
N GLU A 25 4.56 5.09 -2.95
CA GLU A 25 5.53 6.00 -3.58
C GLU A 25 6.00 7.12 -2.61
N PRO A 26 7.23 7.63 -2.71
CA PRO A 26 7.81 8.45 -1.65
C PRO A 26 7.69 9.98 -1.83
N ALA A 27 7.03 10.48 -2.87
CA ALA A 27 6.93 11.89 -3.21
C ALA A 27 5.67 12.58 -2.66
N LEU A 28 4.47 12.02 -2.87
CA LEU A 28 3.22 12.59 -2.36
C LEU A 28 3.14 12.57 -0.83
N PRO A 29 3.55 11.50 -0.10
CA PRO A 29 3.63 11.54 1.37
C PRO A 29 4.50 12.69 1.87
N ARG A 30 5.66 12.91 1.22
CA ARG A 30 6.58 14.00 1.60
C ARG A 30 6.00 15.37 1.31
N ALA A 31 5.30 15.52 0.18
CA ALA A 31 4.63 16.76 -0.17
C ALA A 31 3.49 17.07 0.83
N ALA A 32 2.67 16.07 1.18
CA ALA A 32 1.59 16.18 2.16
C ALA A 32 2.13 16.59 3.53
N ALA A 33 3.17 15.90 4.02
CA ALA A 33 3.82 16.21 5.28
C ALA A 33 4.38 17.64 5.33
N ARG A 34 5.00 18.13 4.24
CA ARG A 34 5.49 19.51 4.13
C ARG A 34 4.37 20.57 4.05
N CYS A 35 3.20 20.18 3.57
CA CYS A 35 2.03 21.05 3.54
C CYS A 35 1.20 20.97 4.84
N GLY A 36 1.51 20.05 5.76
CA GLY A 36 0.75 19.84 6.98
C GLY A 36 -0.61 19.15 6.76
N VAL A 37 -0.79 18.49 5.61
CA VAL A 37 -2.02 17.77 5.27
C VAL A 37 -1.85 16.29 5.67
N PRO A 38 -2.79 15.69 6.42
CA PRO A 38 -2.72 14.27 6.75
C PRO A 38 -2.81 13.43 5.48
N PHE A 39 -2.25 12.22 5.52
CA PHE A 39 -2.31 11.31 4.39
C PHE A 39 -2.63 9.87 4.79
N LEU A 40 -3.33 9.18 3.89
CA LEU A 40 -3.74 7.79 3.97
C LEU A 40 -2.93 6.98 2.95
N SER A 41 -2.27 5.91 3.40
CA SER A 41 -1.59 4.96 2.52
C SER A 41 -2.54 3.83 2.13
N ILE A 42 -2.65 3.52 0.84
CA ILE A 42 -3.39 2.35 0.35
C ILE A 42 -2.46 1.54 -0.56
N ASP A 43 -1.88 0.47 -0.04
CA ASP A 43 -0.89 -0.32 -0.79
C ASP A 43 -0.80 -1.77 -0.31
N HIS A 44 0.01 -2.58 -1.00
CA HIS A 44 0.30 -3.95 -0.59
C HIS A 44 1.64 -4.07 0.14
N GLN A 45 2.56 -3.12 -0.02
CA GLN A 45 3.93 -3.22 0.46
C GLN A 45 4.01 -3.16 1.99
N HIS A 46 3.10 -2.42 2.64
CA HIS A 46 2.97 -2.40 4.10
C HIS A 46 2.61 -3.77 4.69
N PHE A 47 2.09 -4.72 3.88
CA PHE A 47 1.91 -6.12 4.28
C PHE A 47 3.18 -6.70 4.93
N LEU A 48 4.35 -6.43 4.35
CA LEU A 48 5.63 -7.00 4.79
C LEU A 48 6.03 -6.55 6.21
N VAL A 49 5.59 -5.35 6.61
CA VAL A 49 5.96 -4.76 7.90
C VAL A 49 4.85 -4.86 8.95
N THR A 50 3.59 -4.95 8.53
CA THR A 50 2.41 -4.96 9.42
C THR A 50 1.84 -6.36 9.69
N SER A 51 2.03 -7.33 8.78
CA SER A 51 1.44 -8.67 8.90
C SER A 51 2.33 -9.66 9.66
N ASP A 52 1.74 -10.55 10.46
CA ASP A 52 2.44 -11.69 11.05
C ASP A 52 2.74 -12.76 9.98
N LEU A 53 4.00 -12.79 9.58
CA LEU A 53 4.52 -13.72 8.56
C LEU A 53 5.17 -14.96 9.19
N SER A 54 4.93 -15.25 10.48
CA SER A 54 5.55 -16.38 11.18
C SER A 54 5.23 -17.75 10.55
N ALA A 55 4.07 -17.88 9.90
CA ALA A 55 3.65 -19.06 9.16
C ALA A 55 4.41 -19.30 7.84
N LEU A 56 5.13 -18.29 7.31
CA LEU A 56 5.86 -18.42 6.06
C LEU A 56 7.21 -19.18 6.26
N PRO A 57 7.71 -19.86 5.20
CA PRO A 57 9.06 -20.39 5.18
C PRO A 57 10.11 -19.35 5.58
N ARG A 58 11.17 -19.81 6.25
CA ARG A 58 12.23 -18.94 6.78
C ARG A 58 12.88 -18.05 5.70
N SER A 59 13.05 -18.55 4.48
CA SER A 59 13.59 -17.76 3.35
C SER A 59 12.73 -16.54 3.06
N LEU A 60 11.42 -16.72 2.91
CA LEU A 60 10.48 -15.62 2.64
C LEU A 60 10.40 -14.63 3.80
N ARG A 61 10.52 -15.12 5.04
CA ARG A 61 10.59 -14.23 6.22
C ARG A 61 11.84 -13.35 6.20
N ILE A 62 12.97 -13.89 5.75
CA ILE A 62 14.22 -13.12 5.60
C ILE A 62 14.07 -12.07 4.49
N GLU A 63 13.50 -12.44 3.35
CA GLU A 63 13.21 -11.51 2.26
C GLU A 63 12.30 -10.36 2.70
N ALA A 64 11.20 -10.67 3.41
CA ALA A 64 10.32 -9.65 3.98
C ALA A 64 11.06 -8.73 4.96
N ALA A 65 11.92 -9.29 5.82
CA ALA A 65 12.73 -8.51 6.75
C ALA A 65 13.74 -7.59 6.05
N MET A 66 14.33 -8.04 4.93
CA MET A 66 15.25 -7.22 4.12
C MET A 66 14.53 -6.05 3.43
N MET A 67 13.24 -6.19 3.10
CA MET A 67 12.45 -5.13 2.46
C MET A 67 11.89 -4.11 3.46
N ALA A 68 11.73 -4.48 4.73
CA ALA A 68 11.16 -3.63 5.76
C ALA A 68 11.79 -2.22 5.89
N PRO A 69 13.13 -2.05 5.81
CA PRO A 69 13.74 -0.72 5.87
C PRO A 69 13.32 0.20 4.72
N VAL A 70 13.09 -0.35 3.52
CA VAL A 70 12.67 0.43 2.35
C VAL A 70 11.25 0.95 2.54
N VAL A 71 10.34 0.08 2.99
CA VAL A 71 8.94 0.45 3.30
C VAL A 71 8.92 1.58 4.34
N ASN A 72 9.64 1.40 5.45
CA ASN A 72 9.71 2.39 6.54
C ASN A 72 10.48 3.68 6.18
N ALA A 73 11.22 3.70 5.06
CA ALA A 73 11.91 4.90 4.57
C ALA A 73 11.04 5.72 3.62
N TYR A 74 10.10 5.07 2.93
CA TYR A 74 9.17 5.73 2.02
C TYR A 74 8.00 6.33 2.80
N TYR A 75 7.56 5.63 3.84
CA TYR A 75 6.34 5.91 4.57
C TYR A 75 6.56 6.06 6.07
N ARG A 76 6.22 7.23 6.60
CA ARG A 76 6.15 7.55 8.03
C ARG A 76 5.14 8.68 8.28
N GLY A 77 4.43 8.62 9.40
CA GLY A 77 3.53 9.68 9.84
C GLY A 77 2.18 9.69 9.12
N GLN A 78 1.77 8.55 8.57
CA GLN A 78 0.43 8.35 8.03
C GLN A 78 -0.62 8.61 9.12
N ALA A 79 -1.77 9.13 8.72
CA ALA A 79 -2.95 9.15 9.59
C ALA A 79 -3.53 7.74 9.73
N GLU A 80 -3.61 7.01 8.63
CA GLU A 80 -4.04 5.61 8.56
C GLU A 80 -3.32 4.86 7.44
N THR A 81 -3.32 3.53 7.53
CA THR A 81 -2.76 2.65 6.50
C THR A 81 -3.74 1.52 6.18
N VAL A 82 -4.07 1.39 4.90
CA VAL A 82 -4.91 0.33 4.36
C VAL A 82 -4.03 -0.62 3.55
N VAL A 83 -3.95 -1.88 3.99
CA VAL A 83 -3.23 -2.94 3.29
C VAL A 83 -4.19 -3.69 2.37
N SER A 84 -4.06 -3.47 1.06
CA SER A 84 -4.83 -4.19 0.04
C SER A 84 -4.11 -5.48 -0.35
N SER A 85 -4.63 -6.64 0.05
CA SER A 85 -4.03 -7.95 -0.24
C SER A 85 -5.05 -8.99 -0.66
N PHE A 86 -4.58 -10.04 -1.33
CA PHE A 86 -5.36 -11.25 -1.60
C PHE A 86 -5.37 -12.22 -0.40
N TYR A 87 -4.47 -12.01 0.56
CA TYR A 87 -4.27 -12.86 1.71
C TYR A 87 -4.28 -12.03 3.00
N PHE A 88 -4.99 -12.52 4.02
CA PHE A 88 -5.27 -11.80 5.27
C PHE A 88 -4.66 -12.52 6.48
N PRO A 89 -3.32 -12.51 6.62
CA PRO A 89 -2.69 -13.00 7.83
C PRO A 89 -3.03 -12.09 9.01
N PRO A 90 -2.95 -12.60 10.26
CA PRO A 90 -3.05 -11.76 11.45
C PRO A 90 -2.06 -10.60 11.40
N LEU A 91 -2.41 -9.46 12.00
CA LEU A 91 -1.50 -8.32 12.13
C LEU A 91 -0.45 -8.60 13.23
N LYS A 92 0.73 -7.99 13.10
CA LYS A 92 1.73 -7.98 14.16
C LYS A 92 1.18 -7.19 15.36
N ARG A 93 1.66 -7.53 16.55
CA ARG A 93 1.36 -6.77 17.77
C ARG A 93 1.73 -5.29 17.60
N GLY A 94 0.82 -4.38 17.92
CA GLY A 94 1.03 -2.94 17.79
C GLY A 94 0.74 -2.38 16.39
N CYS A 95 0.13 -3.18 15.50
CA CYS A 95 -0.39 -2.74 14.21
C CYS A 95 -1.93 -2.85 14.17
N ASP A 96 -2.59 -2.74 15.32
CA ASP A 96 -4.04 -2.97 15.46
C ASP A 96 -4.89 -1.88 14.77
N ASP A 97 -4.27 -0.78 14.38
CA ASP A 97 -4.82 0.36 13.63
C ASP A 97 -4.75 0.19 12.10
N ILE A 98 -4.14 -0.89 11.61
CA ILE A 98 -4.02 -1.18 10.18
C ILE A 98 -5.30 -1.84 9.67
N VAL A 99 -5.88 -1.28 8.61
CA VAL A 99 -7.04 -1.86 7.93
C VAL A 99 -6.55 -2.80 6.84
N GLN A 100 -6.90 -4.07 6.89
CA GLN A 100 -6.69 -4.99 5.77
C GLN A 100 -7.94 -5.05 4.90
N THR A 101 -7.77 -4.92 3.59
CA THR A 101 -8.86 -5.02 2.60
C THR A 101 -8.48 -5.92 1.43
N GLY A 102 -9.49 -6.38 0.70
CA GLY A 102 -9.30 -7.12 -0.53
C GLY A 102 -8.74 -6.24 -1.64
N VAL A 103 -8.43 -6.88 -2.75
CA VAL A 103 -7.90 -6.16 -3.90
C VAL A 103 -8.97 -5.31 -4.59
N LEU A 104 -8.53 -4.16 -5.09
CA LEU A 104 -9.34 -3.30 -5.95
C LEU A 104 -9.42 -3.93 -7.35
N LEU A 105 -10.53 -4.62 -7.61
CA LEU A 105 -10.83 -5.20 -8.91
C LEU A 105 -11.69 -4.24 -9.72
N ARG A 106 -11.44 -4.18 -11.03
CA ARG A 106 -12.31 -3.43 -11.94
C ARG A 106 -13.66 -4.16 -12.09
N PRO A 107 -14.76 -3.45 -12.37
CA PRO A 107 -16.08 -4.06 -12.56
C PRO A 107 -16.07 -5.23 -13.55
N GLU A 108 -15.30 -5.14 -14.63
CA GLU A 108 -15.21 -6.17 -15.66
C GLU A 108 -14.65 -7.49 -15.12
N VAL A 109 -13.73 -7.45 -14.15
CA VAL A 109 -13.20 -8.65 -13.49
C VAL A 109 -14.22 -9.22 -12.51
N HIS A 110 -14.99 -8.35 -11.83
CA HIS A 110 -16.07 -8.76 -10.93
C HIS A 110 -17.25 -9.39 -11.67
N GLU A 111 -17.57 -8.89 -12.86
CA GLU A 111 -18.69 -9.34 -13.69
C GLU A 111 -18.34 -10.51 -14.59
N ALA A 112 -17.04 -10.79 -14.79
CA ALA A 112 -16.57 -11.94 -15.55
C ALA A 112 -17.10 -13.24 -14.97
N ARG A 113 -17.67 -14.08 -15.83
CA ARG A 113 -18.14 -15.42 -15.46
C ARG A 113 -17.07 -16.45 -15.82
N PRO A 114 -16.78 -17.41 -14.94
CA PRO A 114 -15.84 -18.47 -15.25
C PRO A 114 -16.38 -19.33 -16.39
N GLU A 115 -15.55 -19.57 -17.40
CA GLU A 115 -15.89 -20.39 -18.57
C GLU A 115 -14.85 -21.49 -18.78
N TRP A 116 -15.33 -22.70 -19.10
CA TRP A 116 -14.47 -23.86 -19.31
C TRP A 116 -14.02 -23.91 -20.77
N HIS A 117 -12.72 -23.71 -20.98
CA HIS A 117 -12.07 -23.81 -22.28
C HIS A 117 -10.87 -24.76 -22.22
N SER A 118 -10.14 -24.91 -23.32
CA SER A 118 -8.94 -25.75 -23.41
C SER A 118 -7.71 -25.18 -22.67
N HIS A 119 -7.83 -23.99 -22.08
CA HIS A 119 -6.71 -23.28 -21.44
C HIS A 119 -7.19 -22.55 -20.18
N LEU A 120 -6.28 -22.39 -19.22
CA LEU A 120 -6.46 -21.54 -18.05
C LEU A 120 -5.71 -20.22 -18.26
N LEU A 121 -6.42 -19.10 -18.14
CA LEU A 121 -5.79 -17.78 -18.15
C LEU A 121 -5.34 -17.43 -16.73
N VAL A 122 -4.04 -17.32 -16.53
CA VAL A 122 -3.43 -16.92 -15.25
C VAL A 122 -2.74 -15.58 -15.43
N TYR A 123 -3.19 -14.57 -14.69
CA TYR A 123 -2.48 -13.30 -14.60
C TYR A 123 -1.39 -13.42 -13.54
N LEU A 124 -0.16 -13.64 -14.00
CA LEU A 124 1.05 -13.53 -13.17
C LEU A 124 1.50 -12.07 -13.17
N ARG A 125 1.82 -11.57 -11.99
CA ARG A 125 2.31 -10.21 -11.76
C ARG A 125 3.76 -10.26 -11.29
#